data_AF-A0A2D4K562-F1
#
_entry.id   AF-A0A2D4K562-F1
#
_cell.length_a   1.000
_cell.length_b   1.000
_cell.length_c   1.000
_cell.angle_alpha   90.00
_cell.angle_beta   90.00
_cell.angle_gamma   90.00
#
_symmetry.space_group_name_H-M   'P 1'
#
loop_
_entity.id
_entity.type
_entity.pdbx_description
1 polymer ?
#
loop_
_entity_poly.entity_id
_entity_poly.type
_entity_poly.pdbx_seq_one_letter_code
_entity_poly.pdbx_strand_id
1 'polypeptide(L)'
;VVQVENESHCDFMKLREMLIRVNMEDLREQTHARHYELYRRCKLEEMGFKDTDPDSQPFSLQETYETKRKEFLCELQKKEEEMRQMFVNKVKETESELKEKERELHDKFEHLKRIHQEEKRKVEEKRRELEEEMNAFNRRKVAVETLQCQNLQATSQQPLKKDKDKKN
;
A
#
# COMPACT_ATOMS: atom_id res chain seq x y z
N VAL A 1 -57.19 52.60 27.64
CA VAL A 1 -57.10 51.18 27.22
C VAL A 1 -57.71 51.07 25.84
N VAL A 2 -56.97 50.56 24.85
CA VAL A 2 -57.47 50.39 23.47
C VAL A 2 -58.21 49.05 23.40
N GLN A 3 -59.46 49.08 22.98
CA GLN A 3 -60.32 47.89 22.84
C GLN A 3 -60.28 47.39 21.39
N VAL A 4 -59.83 46.16 21.18
CA VAL A 4 -59.60 45.56 19.83
C VAL A 4 -60.90 45.24 19.09
N GLU A 5 -61.99 45.02 19.83
CA GLU A 5 -63.33 44.76 19.26
C GLU A 5 -64.14 46.04 19.04
N ASN A 6 -63.59 47.21 19.37
CA ASN A 6 -64.23 48.50 19.16
C ASN A 6 -63.78 49.10 17.81
N GLU A 7 -64.69 49.23 16.86
CA GLU A 7 -64.43 49.74 15.51
C GLU A 7 -63.90 51.18 15.46
N SER A 8 -64.13 51.97 16.51
CA SER A 8 -63.58 53.34 16.62
C SER A 8 -62.10 53.36 17.01
N HIS A 9 -61.56 52.23 17.47
CA HIS A 9 -60.20 52.11 17.95
C HIS A 9 -59.27 51.41 16.96
N CYS A 10 -59.76 50.45 16.17
CA CYS A 10 -58.99 49.78 15.11
C CYS A 10 -59.89 49.02 14.12
N ASP A 11 -59.34 48.69 12.95
CA ASP A 11 -60.05 47.97 11.87
C ASP A 11 -60.02 46.44 12.01
N PHE A 12 -59.69 45.91 13.19
CA PHE A 12 -59.58 44.46 13.42
C PHE A 12 -60.87 43.70 13.08
N MET A 13 -62.03 44.28 13.40
CA MET A 13 -63.33 43.70 13.08
C MET A 13 -63.54 43.57 11.56
N LYS A 14 -63.13 44.58 10.79
CA LYS A 14 -63.21 44.57 9.32
C LYS A 14 -62.26 43.52 8.73
N LEU A 15 -61.03 43.42 9.23
CA LEU A 15 -60.06 42.41 8.80
C LEU A 15 -60.55 40.99 9.09
N ARG A 16 -61.09 40.76 10.30
CA ARG A 16 -61.64 39.46 10.70
C ARG A 16 -62.81 39.06 9.82
N GLU A 17 -63.74 39.97 9.54
CA GLU A 17 -64.89 39.67 8.68
C GLU A 17 -64.50 39.42 7.24
N MET A 18 -63.60 40.24 6.68
CA MET A 18 -63.02 40.05 5.35
C MET A 18 -62.37 38.67 5.23
N LEU A 19 -61.52 38.27 6.18
CA LEU A 19 -60.83 36.99 6.14
C LEU A 19 -61.82 35.83 6.34
N ILE A 20 -62.59 35.83 7.43
CA ILE A 20 -63.32 34.63 7.87
C ILE A 20 -64.61 34.41 7.08
N ARG A 21 -65.33 35.46 6.67
CA ARG A 21 -66.65 35.30 6.02
C ARG A 21 -66.59 35.27 4.50
N VAL A 22 -65.66 36.00 3.89
CA VAL A 22 -65.71 36.27 2.43
C VAL A 22 -64.48 35.72 1.71
N ASN A 23 -63.28 35.95 2.25
CA ASN A 23 -62.06 35.75 1.47
C ASN A 23 -61.31 34.44 1.76
N MET A 24 -61.68 33.65 2.77
CA MET A 24 -60.98 32.39 3.06
C MET A 24 -61.02 31.41 1.88
N GLU A 25 -62.15 31.30 1.19
CA GLU A 25 -62.24 30.42 0.02
C GLU A 25 -61.43 30.96 -1.16
N ASP A 26 -61.48 32.26 -1.42
CA ASP A 26 -60.67 32.91 -2.45
C ASP A 26 -59.16 32.79 -2.16
N LEU A 27 -58.73 32.95 -0.91
CA LEU A 27 -57.34 32.73 -0.50
C LEU A 27 -56.90 31.28 -0.70
N ARG A 28 -57.78 30.31 -0.39
CA ARG A 28 -57.51 28.89 -0.66
C ARG A 28 -57.39 28.63 -2.16
N GLU A 29 -58.31 29.16 -2.95
CA GLU A 29 -58.33 29.01 -4.41
C GLU A 29 -57.09 29.65 -5.05
N GLN A 30 -56.73 30.87 -4.67
CA GLN A 30 -55.51 31.53 -5.16
C GLN A 30 -54.25 30.76 -4.75
N THR A 31 -54.21 30.24 -3.52
CA THR A 31 -53.09 29.41 -3.06
C THR A 31 -52.97 28.14 -3.88
N HIS A 32 -54.08 27.49 -4.19
CA HIS A 32 -54.09 26.29 -5.01
C HIS A 32 -53.70 26.59 -6.47
N ALA A 33 -54.45 27.47 -7.14
CA ALA A 33 -54.33 27.72 -8.57
C ALA A 33 -53.05 28.48 -8.97
N ARG A 34 -52.42 29.23 -8.05
CA ARG A 34 -51.19 29.97 -8.34
C ARG A 34 -49.99 29.45 -7.57
N HIS A 35 -50.04 29.48 -6.24
CA HIS A 35 -48.84 29.21 -5.43
C HIS A 35 -48.45 27.73 -5.49
N TYR A 36 -49.42 26.83 -5.34
CA TYR A 36 -49.19 25.40 -5.44
C TYR A 36 -48.83 24.99 -6.87
N GLU A 37 -49.57 25.46 -7.88
CA GLU A 37 -49.26 25.12 -9.28
C GLU A 37 -47.86 25.61 -9.72
N LEU A 38 -47.42 26.78 -9.27
CA LEU A 38 -46.05 27.24 -9.53
C LEU A 38 -45.01 26.31 -8.88
N TYR A 39 -45.19 25.99 -7.60
CA TYR A 39 -44.30 25.05 -6.90
C TYR A 39 -44.30 23.67 -7.57
N ARG A 40 -45.48 23.17 -7.94
CA ARG A 40 -45.68 21.88 -8.61
C ARG A 40 -44.91 21.85 -9.93
N ARG A 41 -45.03 22.88 -10.78
CA ARG A 41 -44.29 22.97 -12.04
C ARG A 41 -42.78 22.97 -11.81
N CYS A 42 -42.28 23.81 -10.91
CA CYS A 42 -40.85 23.85 -10.60
C CYS A 42 -40.33 22.48 -10.10
N LYS A 43 -41.09 21.79 -9.23
CA LYS A 43 -40.70 20.47 -8.73
C LYS A 43 -40.74 19.39 -9.80
N LEU A 44 -41.71 19.45 -10.71
CA LEU A 44 -41.77 18.55 -11.84
C LEU A 44 -40.59 18.78 -12.79
N GLU A 45 -40.23 20.03 -13.07
CA GLU A 45 -39.05 20.37 -13.88
C GLU A 45 -37.73 19.90 -13.23
N GLU A 46 -37.56 20.07 -11.92
CA GLU A 46 -36.40 19.54 -11.17
C GLU A 46 -36.28 18.01 -11.30
N MET A 47 -37.41 17.31 -11.30
CA MET A 47 -37.46 15.87 -11.52
C MET A 47 -37.34 15.47 -13.01
N GLY A 48 -37.22 16.45 -13.91
CA GLY A 48 -37.03 16.26 -15.35
C GLY A 48 -38.32 16.22 -16.17
N PHE A 49 -39.48 16.55 -15.60
CA PHE A 49 -40.76 16.65 -16.29
C PHE A 49 -40.96 18.08 -16.81
N LYS A 50 -40.99 18.25 -18.14
CA LYS A 50 -41.35 19.54 -18.78
C LYS A 50 -42.69 19.40 -19.49
N ASP A 51 -43.55 20.40 -19.35
CA ASP A 51 -44.76 20.52 -20.15
C ASP A 51 -44.34 20.58 -21.62
N THR A 52 -44.73 19.57 -22.40
CA THR A 52 -44.44 19.48 -23.83
C THR A 52 -45.65 19.98 -24.62
N ASP A 53 -45.40 20.63 -25.77
CA ASP A 53 -46.43 21.23 -26.63
C ASP A 53 -47.57 20.23 -26.96
N PRO A 54 -48.80 20.70 -27.27
CA PRO A 54 -49.94 19.85 -27.63
C PRO A 54 -49.70 18.88 -28.79
N ASP A 55 -48.68 19.16 -29.62
CA ASP A 55 -48.28 18.35 -30.79
C ASP A 55 -47.12 17.39 -30.47
N SER A 56 -46.61 17.41 -29.24
CA SER A 56 -45.58 16.52 -28.76
C SER A 56 -46.22 15.19 -28.34
N GLN A 57 -45.64 14.07 -28.77
CA GLN A 57 -46.00 12.74 -28.27
C GLN A 57 -46.13 12.77 -26.73
N PRO A 58 -47.19 12.18 -26.14
CA PRO A 58 -47.39 12.21 -24.70
C PRO A 58 -46.15 11.64 -24.02
N PHE A 59 -45.42 12.50 -23.31
CA PHE A 59 -44.23 12.10 -22.56
C PHE A 59 -44.67 11.14 -21.47
N SER A 60 -44.39 9.84 -21.65
CA SER A 60 -44.84 8.81 -20.74
C SER A 60 -44.04 8.89 -19.44
N LEU A 61 -44.70 9.33 -18.36
CA LEU A 61 -44.12 9.37 -17.01
C LEU A 61 -43.43 8.04 -16.66
N GLN A 62 -44.03 6.93 -17.07
CA GLN A 62 -43.52 5.57 -16.89
C GLN A 62 -42.14 5.38 -17.57
N GLU A 63 -41.99 5.88 -18.80
CA GLU A 63 -40.75 5.76 -19.57
C GLU A 63 -39.61 6.58 -18.96
N THR A 64 -39.90 7.76 -18.42
CA THR A 64 -38.91 8.59 -17.70
C THR A 64 -38.44 7.91 -16.43
N TYR A 65 -39.37 7.35 -15.63
CA TYR A 65 -39.04 6.59 -14.43
C TYR A 65 -38.20 5.35 -14.78
N GLU A 66 -38.56 4.63 -15.83
CA GLU A 66 -37.81 3.46 -16.32
C GLU A 66 -36.41 3.84 -16.80
N THR A 67 -36.28 4.95 -17.52
CA THR A 67 -35.00 5.49 -17.98
C THR A 67 -34.11 5.88 -16.79
N LYS A 68 -34.65 6.67 -15.83
CA LYS A 68 -33.90 7.08 -14.63
C LYS A 68 -33.47 5.89 -13.78
N ARG A 69 -34.35 4.89 -13.63
CA ARG A 69 -34.01 3.64 -12.94
C ARG A 69 -32.90 2.88 -13.66
N LYS A 70 -32.95 2.81 -15.00
CA LYS A 70 -31.91 2.15 -15.81
C LYS A 70 -30.57 2.88 -15.74
N GLU A 71 -30.58 4.21 -15.80
CA GLU A 71 -29.39 5.06 -15.60
C GLU A 71 -28.75 4.77 -14.24
N PHE A 72 -29.54 4.80 -13.17
CA PHE A 72 -29.06 4.54 -11.82
C PHE A 72 -28.46 3.13 -11.66
N LEU A 73 -29.10 2.10 -12.24
CA LEU A 73 -28.57 0.73 -12.22
C LEU A 73 -27.25 0.62 -13.00
N CYS A 74 -27.14 1.30 -14.14
CA CYS A 74 -25.92 1.33 -14.94
C CYS A 74 -24.77 2.02 -14.18
N GLU A 75 -25.04 3.15 -13.53
CA GLU A 75 -24.07 3.85 -12.68
C GLU A 75 -23.61 2.98 -11.50
N LEU A 76 -24.54 2.26 -10.87
CA LEU A 76 -24.21 1.35 -9.77
C LEU A 76 -23.30 0.21 -10.24
N GLN A 77 -23.61 -0.41 -11.38
CA GLN A 77 -22.76 -1.44 -12.00
C GLN A 77 -21.39 -0.90 -12.37
N LYS A 78 -21.31 0.31 -12.93
CA LYS A 78 -20.04 0.95 -13.27
C LYS A 78 -19.18 1.19 -12.03
N LYS A 79 -19.76 1.71 -10.94
CA LYS A 79 -19.06 1.89 -9.66
C LYS A 79 -18.60 0.56 -9.06
N GLU A 80 -19.43 -0.48 -9.15
CA GLU A 80 -19.05 -1.83 -8.70
C GLU A 80 -17.85 -2.36 -9.50
N GLU A 81 -17.87 -2.22 -10.82
CA GLU A 81 -16.79 -2.68 -11.69
C GLU A 81 -15.50 -1.87 -11.46
N GLU A 82 -15.60 -0.56 -11.26
CA GLU A 82 -14.46 0.28 -10.87
C GLU A 82 -13.84 -0.19 -9.56
N MET A 83 -14.66 -0.54 -8.55
CA MET A 83 -14.17 -1.09 -7.28
C MET A 83 -13.49 -2.46 -7.45
N ARG A 84 -14.08 -3.36 -8.26
CA ARG A 84 -13.47 -4.65 -8.57
C ARG A 84 -12.15 -4.49 -9.31
N GLN A 85 -12.10 -3.61 -10.31
CA GLN A 85 -10.90 -3.35 -11.08
C GLN A 85 -9.79 -2.74 -10.22
N MET A 86 -10.12 -1.82 -9.31
CA MET A 86 -9.17 -1.29 -8.33
C MET A 86 -8.59 -2.41 -7.45
N PHE A 87 -9.43 -3.32 -6.96
CA PHE A 87 -8.97 -4.47 -6.18
C PHE A 87 -8.03 -5.37 -6.98
N VAL A 88 -8.41 -5.75 -8.20
CA VAL A 88 -7.58 -6.59 -9.09
C VAL A 88 -6.23 -5.93 -9.37
N ASN A 89 -6.23 -4.63 -9.67
CA ASN A 89 -5.00 -3.88 -9.92
C ASN A 89 -4.11 -3.84 -8.67
N LYS A 90 -4.70 -3.64 -7.49
CA LYS A 90 -3.95 -3.60 -6.23
C LYS A 90 -3.33 -4.96 -5.90
N VAL A 91 -4.08 -6.04 -6.12
CA VAL A 91 -3.57 -7.42 -5.95
C VAL A 91 -2.42 -7.67 -6.91
N LYS A 92 -2.58 -7.33 -8.19
CA LYS A 92 -1.54 -7.51 -9.21
C LYS A 92 -0.26 -6.71 -8.91
N GLU A 93 -0.40 -5.46 -8.48
CA GLU A 93 0.72 -4.61 -8.05
C GLU A 93 1.45 -5.25 -6.86
N THR A 94 0.71 -5.64 -5.83
CA THR A 94 1.27 -6.26 -4.62
C THR A 94 1.97 -7.60 -4.92
N GLU A 95 1.38 -8.43 -5.78
CA GLU A 95 1.99 -9.69 -6.23
C GLU A 95 3.28 -9.43 -7.03
N SER A 96 3.29 -8.43 -7.90
CA SER A 96 4.48 -8.03 -8.67
C SER A 96 5.60 -7.55 -7.74
N GLU A 97 5.29 -6.70 -6.77
CA GLU A 97 6.26 -6.22 -5.77
C GLU A 97 6.84 -7.37 -4.93
N LEU A 98 6.00 -8.31 -4.50
CA LEU A 98 6.45 -9.48 -3.75
C LEU A 98 7.39 -10.34 -4.59
N LYS A 99 7.05 -10.57 -5.86
CA LYS A 99 7.87 -11.33 -6.80
C LYS A 99 9.23 -10.67 -7.06
N GLU A 100 9.28 -9.34 -7.13
CA GLU A 100 10.53 -8.60 -7.28
C GLU A 100 11.40 -8.71 -6.02
N LYS A 101 10.81 -8.52 -4.84
CA LYS A 101 11.51 -8.68 -3.55
C LYS A 101 12.05 -10.10 -3.35
N GLU A 102 11.28 -11.12 -3.75
CA GLU A 102 11.73 -12.52 -3.70
C GLU A 102 12.93 -12.75 -4.63
N ARG A 103 12.87 -12.22 -5.86
CA ARG A 103 13.98 -12.30 -6.82
C ARG A 103 15.24 -11.61 -6.28
N GLU A 104 15.12 -10.40 -5.75
CA GLU A 104 16.26 -9.70 -5.16
C GLU A 104 16.87 -10.46 -3.99
N LEU A 105 16.03 -11.05 -3.13
CA LEU A 105 16.49 -11.84 -1.99
C LEU A 105 17.24 -13.09 -2.46
N HIS A 106 16.73 -13.75 -3.50
CA HIS A 106 17.38 -14.89 -4.12
C HIS A 106 18.74 -14.51 -4.71
N ASP A 107 18.82 -13.41 -5.46
CA ASP A 107 20.07 -12.92 -6.05
C ASP A 107 21.11 -12.55 -4.98
N LYS A 108 20.66 -11.89 -3.88
CA LYS A 108 21.50 -11.59 -2.72
C LYS A 108 22.02 -12.85 -2.06
N PHE A 109 21.17 -13.87 -1.88
CA PHE A 109 21.55 -15.16 -1.31
C PHE A 109 22.61 -15.86 -2.17
N GLU A 110 22.40 -15.97 -3.48
CA GLU A 110 23.35 -16.61 -4.40
C GLU A 110 24.67 -15.83 -4.51
N HIS A 111 24.63 -14.51 -4.41
CA HIS A 111 25.84 -13.69 -4.32
C HIS A 111 26.64 -13.95 -3.03
N LEU A 112 25.97 -13.91 -1.86
CA LEU A 112 26.61 -14.17 -0.58
C LEU A 112 27.16 -15.60 -0.49
N LYS A 113 26.43 -16.58 -1.03
CA LYS A 113 26.88 -17.98 -1.11
C LYS A 113 28.16 -18.12 -1.93
N ARG A 114 28.26 -17.43 -3.08
CA ARG A 114 29.50 -17.40 -3.89
C ARG A 114 30.66 -16.76 -3.13
N ILE A 115 30.45 -15.62 -2.48
CA ILE A 115 31.49 -14.97 -1.66
C ILE A 115 31.94 -15.92 -0.55
N HIS A 116 31.00 -16.52 0.17
CA HIS A 116 31.31 -17.44 1.27
C HIS A 116 32.11 -18.66 0.78
N GLN A 117 31.74 -19.25 -0.36
CA GLN A 117 32.50 -20.35 -0.97
C GLN A 117 33.93 -19.94 -1.33
N GLU A 118 34.10 -18.75 -1.91
CA GLU A 118 35.42 -18.24 -2.29
C GLU A 118 36.30 -17.92 -1.07
N GLU A 119 35.74 -17.30 -0.03
CA GLU A 119 36.46 -17.05 1.23
C GLU A 119 36.82 -18.37 1.94
N LYS A 120 35.92 -19.36 1.95
CA LYS A 120 36.21 -20.70 2.46
C LYS A 120 37.38 -21.34 1.72
N ARG A 121 37.39 -21.27 0.38
CA ARG A 121 38.48 -21.77 -0.47
C ARG A 121 39.81 -21.10 -0.14
N LYS A 122 39.83 -19.76 -0.01
CA LYS A 122 41.04 -19.01 0.37
C LYS A 122 41.57 -19.38 1.75
N VAL A 123 40.68 -19.59 2.72
CA VAL A 123 41.07 -20.02 4.07
C VAL A 123 41.64 -21.43 4.06
N GLU A 124 41.02 -22.36 3.32
CA GLU A 124 41.52 -23.74 3.16
C GLU A 124 42.90 -23.78 2.47
N GLU A 125 43.11 -22.94 1.45
CA GLU A 125 44.38 -22.80 0.75
C GLU A 125 45.49 -22.30 1.69
N LYS A 126 45.25 -21.20 2.42
CA LYS A 126 46.20 -20.70 3.43
C LYS A 126 46.48 -21.71 4.54
N ARG A 127 45.46 -22.45 4.99
CA ARG A 127 45.61 -23.52 5.99
C ARG A 127 46.56 -24.60 5.48
N ARG A 128 46.40 -25.01 4.22
CA ARG A 128 47.24 -26.02 3.56
C ARG A 128 48.69 -25.52 3.41
N GLU A 129 48.90 -24.29 2.98
CA GLU A 129 50.24 -23.69 2.87
C GLU A 129 50.97 -23.68 4.22
N LEU A 130 50.29 -23.24 5.30
CA LEU A 130 50.85 -23.24 6.65
C LEU A 130 51.16 -24.66 7.16
N GLU A 131 50.31 -25.64 6.83
CA GLU A 131 50.54 -27.04 7.19
C GLU A 131 51.76 -27.61 6.45
N GLU A 132 51.93 -27.30 5.17
CA GLU A 132 53.11 -27.66 4.37
C GLU A 132 54.39 -27.01 4.91
N GLU A 133 54.34 -25.73 5.28
CA GLU A 133 55.46 -25.00 5.88
C GLU A 133 55.85 -25.56 7.26
N MET A 134 54.86 -25.84 8.11
CA MET A 134 55.07 -26.44 9.43
C MET A 134 55.66 -27.85 9.31
N ASN A 135 55.19 -28.65 8.36
CA ASN A 135 55.77 -29.96 8.08
C ASN A 135 57.20 -29.85 7.56
N ALA A 136 57.51 -28.89 6.68
CA ALA A 136 58.86 -28.64 6.21
C ALA A 136 59.79 -28.16 7.33
N PHE A 137 59.31 -27.30 8.22
CA PHE A 137 60.02 -26.88 9.42
C PHE A 137 60.31 -28.06 10.34
N ASN A 138 59.32 -28.90 10.64
CA ASN A 138 59.51 -30.11 11.46
C ASN A 138 60.52 -31.09 10.84
N ARG A 139 60.47 -31.31 9.51
CA ARG A 139 61.49 -32.13 8.82
C ARG A 139 62.90 -31.56 8.99
N ARG A 140 63.06 -30.24 8.81
CA ARG A 140 64.36 -29.57 9.03
C ARG A 140 64.83 -29.69 10.47
N LYS A 141 63.93 -29.50 11.45
CA LYS A 141 64.22 -29.65 12.88
C LYS A 141 64.72 -31.06 13.20
N VAL A 142 64.02 -32.11 12.76
CA VAL A 142 64.41 -33.51 12.98
C VAL A 142 65.77 -33.82 12.33
N ALA A 143 66.02 -33.30 11.11
CA ALA A 143 67.30 -33.49 10.43
C ALA A 143 68.48 -32.87 11.23
N VAL A 144 68.29 -31.66 11.76
CA VAL A 144 69.29 -30.98 12.60
C VAL A 144 69.50 -31.74 13.92
N GLU A 145 68.42 -32.12 14.62
CA GLU A 145 68.50 -32.90 15.86
C GLU A 145 69.23 -34.24 15.65
N THR A 146 68.96 -34.92 14.53
CA THR A 146 69.61 -36.19 14.18
C THR A 146 71.12 -36.00 13.93
N LEU A 147 71.51 -34.96 13.18
CA LEU A 147 72.92 -34.63 12.97
C LEU A 147 73.62 -34.28 14.29
N GLN A 148 72.95 -33.57 15.19
CA GLN A 148 73.48 -33.18 16.49
C GLN A 148 73.69 -34.39 17.41
N CYS A 149 72.74 -35.34 17.43
CA CYS A 149 72.87 -36.62 18.13
C CYS A 149 74.01 -37.48 17.58
N GLN A 150 74.19 -37.55 16.25
CA GLN A 150 75.31 -38.27 15.64
C GLN A 150 76.65 -37.63 16.00
N ASN A 151 76.73 -36.30 16.04
CA ASN A 151 77.95 -35.58 16.37
C ASN A 151 78.36 -35.79 17.84
N LEU A 152 77.40 -35.80 18.77
CA LEU A 152 77.62 -36.12 20.20
C LEU A 152 78.07 -37.57 20.41
N GLN A 153 77.54 -38.53 19.64
CA GLN A 153 78.01 -39.92 19.67
C GLN A 153 79.42 -40.07 19.07
N ALA A 154 79.76 -39.31 18.02
CA ALA A 154 81.10 -39.30 17.43
C ALA A 154 82.16 -38.67 18.35
N THR A 155 81.81 -37.68 19.16
CA THR A 155 82.75 -37.08 20.13
C THR A 155 83.01 -37.97 21.35
N SER A 156 82.10 -38.88 21.69
CA SER A 156 82.27 -39.82 22.81
C SER A 156 83.16 -41.03 22.47
N GLN A 157 83.55 -41.23 21.20
CA GLN A 157 84.40 -42.36 20.77
C GLN A 157 85.86 -42.00 20.49
N GLN A 158 86.34 -40.78 20.79
CA GLN A 158 87.78 -40.51 20.69
C GLN A 158 88.56 -41.06 21.91
N PRO A 159 89.53 -41.97 21.72
CA PRO A 159 90.41 -42.41 22.79
C PRO A 159 91.44 -41.32 23.09
N LEU A 160 91.57 -40.93 24.36
CA LEU A 160 92.61 -40.06 24.89
C LEU A 160 94.00 -40.60 24.53
N LYS A 161 94.62 -40.09 23.47
CA LYS A 161 96.06 -40.29 23.24
C LYS A 161 96.83 -39.21 24.01
N LYS A 162 97.51 -39.66 25.07
CA LYS A 162 98.58 -38.95 25.75
C LYS A 162 99.68 -38.62 24.74
N ASP A 163 99.88 -37.34 24.44
CA ASP A 163 101.12 -36.90 23.82
C ASP A 163 102.16 -36.63 24.90
N LYS A 164 103.27 -37.37 24.77
CA LYS A 164 104.45 -37.37 25.62
C LYS A 164 105.58 -36.84 24.75
N ASP A 165 106.41 -35.99 25.35
CA ASP A 165 107.82 -35.76 25.01
C ASP A 165 108.21 -34.72 23.91
N LYS A 166 108.79 -33.60 24.41
CA LYS A 166 110.23 -33.23 24.31
C LYS A 166 110.74 -32.33 23.16
N LYS A 167 111.25 -31.18 23.62
CA LYS A 167 112.61 -30.60 23.41
C LYS A 167 112.86 -29.56 22.30
N ASN A 168 113.46 -28.47 22.80
CA ASN A 168 114.24 -27.39 22.21
C ASN A 168 113.49 -26.29 21.44
#